data_AF-A0A8C0SX67-F1
#
_entry.id   AF-A0A8C0SX67-F1
#
_cell.length_a   1.000
_cell.length_b   1.000
_cell.length_c   1.000
_cell.angle_alpha   90.00
_cell.angle_beta   90.00
_cell.angle_gamma   90.00
#
_symmetry.space_group_name_H-M   'P 1'
#
loop_
_entity.id
_entity.type
_entity.pdbx_description
1 polymer ?
#
loop_
_entity_poly.entity_id
_entity_poly.type
_entity_poly.pdbx_seq_one_letter_code
_entity_poly.pdbx_strand_id
1 'polypeptide(L)'
;MGKVRGLRARVHQAAVRPAGQAASGPAAPDPEAAPAREAEWAFVNSDVFAGTKIDPSALVQKLDPDTRSVASVRRGENVRNIPSARKGAEARTVLPKKEKLKLRRERWLQKIEAIKLAEQKRKAERRRRATVVVGDLQPLRDALPELLELEAAGRQPRTRGSRPRPAEFSRMSAAQRLQLLEEESARFRELLANPTYRASPLLAIGQRLAQQIQLDSGSQL
;
A
#
# COMPACT_ATOMS: atom_id res chain seq x y z
N MET A 1 -14.89 -46.83 -37.50
CA MET A 1 -15.29 -45.44 -37.14
C MET A 1 -14.14 -44.76 -36.39
N GLY A 2 -13.18 -44.18 -37.12
CA GLY A 2 -11.95 -43.60 -36.54
C GLY A 2 -12.19 -42.18 -36.03
N LYS A 3 -11.67 -41.86 -34.84
CA LYS A 3 -11.77 -40.51 -34.25
C LYS A 3 -10.81 -39.57 -34.98
N VAL A 4 -11.36 -38.59 -35.69
CA VAL A 4 -10.62 -37.51 -36.33
C VAL A 4 -9.94 -36.65 -35.26
N ARG A 5 -8.60 -36.66 -35.22
CA ARG A 5 -7.82 -35.78 -34.32
C ARG A 5 -7.91 -34.35 -34.87
N GLY A 6 -8.63 -33.48 -34.17
CA GLY A 6 -8.64 -32.05 -34.46
C GLY A 6 -7.24 -31.46 -34.32
N LEU A 7 -6.73 -30.86 -35.40
CA LEU A 7 -5.47 -30.11 -35.40
C LEU A 7 -5.63 -28.85 -34.54
N ARG A 8 -5.01 -28.84 -33.36
CA ARG A 8 -4.92 -27.62 -32.54
C ARG A 8 -3.83 -26.72 -33.12
N ALA A 9 -4.22 -25.52 -33.57
CA ALA A 9 -3.29 -24.48 -33.96
C ALA A 9 -2.46 -24.03 -32.75
N ARG A 10 -1.14 -23.96 -32.91
CA ARG A 10 -0.21 -23.45 -31.87
C ARG A 10 -0.25 -21.93 -31.88
N VAL A 11 -0.65 -21.32 -30.75
CA VAL A 11 -0.78 -19.86 -30.58
C VAL A 11 0.41 -19.30 -29.80
N HIS A 12 1.63 -19.48 -30.33
CA HIS A 12 2.79 -18.77 -29.80
C HIS A 12 3.40 -17.94 -30.92
N GLN A 13 3.37 -16.61 -30.77
CA GLN A 13 4.17 -15.71 -31.56
C GLN A 13 5.60 -15.70 -30.99
N ALA A 14 6.60 -15.78 -31.88
CA ALA A 14 8.00 -15.72 -31.52
C ALA A 14 8.39 -14.31 -31.06
N ALA A 15 9.23 -14.21 -30.02
CA ALA A 15 9.72 -12.92 -29.53
C ALA A 15 10.70 -12.29 -30.53
N VAL A 16 10.44 -11.04 -30.90
CA VAL A 16 11.35 -10.19 -31.69
C VAL A 16 12.56 -9.83 -30.84
N ARG A 17 13.77 -10.16 -31.29
CA ARG A 17 15.03 -9.67 -30.71
C ARG A 17 15.42 -8.36 -31.40
N PRO A 18 15.64 -7.25 -30.67
CA PRO A 18 16.29 -6.09 -31.27
C PRO A 18 17.79 -6.36 -31.43
N ALA A 19 18.26 -6.31 -32.67
CA ALA A 19 19.67 -6.28 -33.00
C ALA A 19 20.21 -4.87 -32.73
N GLY A 20 21.05 -4.72 -31.70
CA GLY A 20 21.84 -3.51 -31.46
C GLY A 20 23.24 -3.73 -32.02
N GLN A 21 23.48 -3.20 -33.22
CA GLN A 21 24.76 -3.23 -33.92
C GLN A 21 25.60 -2.04 -33.43
N ALA A 22 26.83 -2.32 -33.00
CA ALA A 22 27.82 -1.31 -32.63
C ALA A 22 28.29 -0.53 -33.87
N ALA A 23 28.36 0.80 -33.76
CA ALA A 23 29.21 1.63 -34.61
C ALA A 23 29.60 2.93 -33.88
N SER A 24 30.87 3.27 -34.08
CA SER A 24 31.71 4.36 -33.56
C SER A 24 31.15 5.78 -33.64
N GLY A 25 31.56 6.62 -32.68
CA GLY A 25 31.27 8.08 -32.59
C GLY A 25 31.95 8.95 -33.66
N PRO A 26 31.88 10.30 -33.55
CA PRO A 26 32.92 11.01 -32.77
C PRO A 26 32.51 12.33 -32.05
N ALA A 27 33.45 12.75 -31.19
CA ALA A 27 33.83 14.12 -30.74
C ALA A 27 33.03 14.88 -29.65
N ALA A 28 33.75 15.20 -28.56
CA ALA A 28 33.39 16.04 -27.41
C ALA A 28 33.68 17.54 -27.64
N PRO A 29 33.18 18.42 -26.75
CA PRO A 29 34.13 19.13 -25.87
C PRO A 29 33.69 19.22 -24.38
N ASP A 30 34.64 19.02 -23.47
CA ASP A 30 34.61 19.38 -22.02
C ASP A 30 35.05 20.87 -21.86
N PRO A 31 35.15 21.52 -20.66
CA PRO A 31 35.00 21.04 -19.26
C PRO A 31 34.28 22.02 -18.29
N GLU A 32 33.81 21.56 -17.11
CA GLU A 32 34.09 22.22 -15.80
C GLU A 32 33.48 21.50 -14.56
N ALA A 33 34.32 21.41 -13.52
CA ALA A 33 34.05 21.22 -12.08
C ALA A 33 33.71 19.80 -11.51
N ALA A 34 34.75 19.20 -10.93
CA ALA A 34 34.89 17.90 -10.23
C ALA A 34 34.14 17.79 -8.85
N PRO A 35 34.24 16.69 -8.07
CA PRO A 35 34.83 15.37 -8.33
C PRO A 35 33.86 14.20 -8.08
N ALA A 36 33.72 13.30 -9.07
CA ALA A 36 33.21 11.96 -8.82
C ALA A 36 34.27 11.14 -8.08
N ARG A 37 33.85 10.46 -7.01
CA ARG A 37 34.66 9.52 -6.24
C ARG A 37 35.02 8.31 -7.10
N GLU A 38 36.15 8.37 -7.80
CA GLU A 38 36.70 7.22 -8.52
C GLU A 38 38.20 7.08 -8.23
N ALA A 39 38.49 6.38 -7.15
CA ALA A 39 39.78 5.84 -6.74
C ALA A 39 39.42 4.84 -5.61
N GLU A 40 39.74 3.56 -5.61
CA GLU A 40 40.66 2.78 -6.42
C GLU A 40 40.16 1.33 -6.34
N TRP A 41 39.72 0.73 -7.44
CA TRP A 41 39.95 -0.71 -7.61
C TRP A 41 41.40 -0.84 -8.05
N ALA A 42 42.33 -0.48 -7.15
CA ALA A 42 43.73 -0.75 -7.33
C ALA A 42 43.84 -2.25 -7.58
N PHE A 43 44.30 -2.57 -8.79
CA PHE A 43 44.61 -3.89 -9.29
C PHE A 43 45.02 -4.79 -8.12
N VAL A 44 44.18 -5.77 -7.78
CA VAL A 44 44.51 -6.76 -6.76
C VAL A 44 45.76 -7.45 -7.27
N ASN A 45 46.90 -7.08 -6.69
CA ASN A 45 48.23 -7.42 -7.17
C ASN A 45 48.27 -8.94 -7.41
N SER A 46 48.71 -9.39 -8.59
CA SER A 46 48.59 -10.79 -9.03
C SER A 46 49.35 -11.80 -8.17
N ASP A 47 50.08 -11.33 -7.17
CA ASP A 47 50.92 -12.10 -6.25
C ASP A 47 50.38 -12.21 -4.81
N VAL A 48 49.06 -12.09 -4.59
CA VAL A 48 48.46 -12.29 -3.24
C VAL A 48 48.84 -13.65 -2.62
N PHE A 49 49.07 -14.67 -3.45
CA PHE A 49 49.35 -16.05 -3.00
C PHE A 49 50.77 -16.53 -3.30
N ALA A 50 51.68 -15.67 -3.77
CA ALA A 50 53.02 -16.08 -4.21
C ALA A 50 53.87 -16.70 -3.08
N GLY A 51 53.55 -16.42 -1.82
CA GLY A 51 54.21 -17.00 -0.64
C GLY A 51 53.47 -18.17 0.02
N THR A 52 52.27 -18.54 -0.43
CA THR A 52 51.46 -19.56 0.27
C THR A 52 51.87 -20.96 -0.18
N LYS A 53 52.62 -21.65 0.68
CA LYS A 53 52.89 -23.08 0.54
C LYS A 53 51.69 -23.86 1.09
N ILE A 54 50.87 -24.41 0.19
CA ILE A 54 49.71 -25.22 0.56
C ILE A 54 50.09 -26.69 0.36
N ASP A 55 50.13 -27.44 1.44
CA ASP A 55 50.39 -28.88 1.37
C ASP A 55 49.18 -29.60 0.76
N PRO A 56 49.36 -30.46 -0.27
CA PRO A 56 48.27 -31.12 -0.95
C PRO A 56 47.46 -32.05 -0.02
N SER A 57 48.09 -32.58 1.03
CA SER A 57 47.45 -33.39 2.06
C SER A 57 46.45 -32.59 2.91
N ALA A 58 46.67 -31.28 3.11
CA ALA A 58 45.77 -30.41 3.85
C ALA A 58 44.53 -29.99 3.04
N LEU A 59 44.60 -30.10 1.70
CA LEU A 59 43.46 -29.89 0.80
C LEU A 59 42.47 -31.07 0.79
N VAL A 60 42.88 -32.23 1.30
CA VAL A 60 42.00 -33.39 1.43
C VAL A 60 41.19 -33.25 2.71
N GLN A 61 40.19 -32.38 2.67
CA GLN A 61 39.19 -32.28 3.72
C GLN A 61 38.33 -33.55 3.67
N LYS A 62 38.68 -34.57 4.48
CA LYS A 62 37.81 -35.73 4.70
C LYS A 62 36.62 -35.26 5.54
N LEU A 63 35.54 -34.86 4.86
CA LEU A 63 34.26 -34.61 5.51
C LEU A 63 33.75 -35.93 6.09
N ASP A 64 33.58 -35.98 7.40
CA ASP A 64 32.75 -37.01 8.01
C ASP A 64 31.34 -36.92 7.41
N PRO A 65 30.76 -38.04 6.95
CA PRO A 65 29.49 -38.03 6.21
C PRO A 65 28.34 -37.39 7.01
N ASP A 66 28.45 -37.33 8.33
CA ASP A 66 27.42 -36.82 9.25
C ASP A 66 27.48 -35.31 9.54
N THR A 67 28.50 -34.58 9.07
CA THR A 67 28.57 -33.10 9.19
C THR A 67 28.27 -32.39 7.87
N ARG A 68 27.55 -33.03 6.95
CA ARG A 68 26.99 -32.35 5.78
C ARG A 68 25.92 -31.37 6.22
N SER A 69 26.23 -30.10 6.03
CA SER A 69 25.34 -28.93 6.00
C SER A 69 23.83 -29.25 6.01
N VAL A 70 23.11 -28.69 6.98
CA VAL A 70 21.63 -28.77 7.14
C VAL A 70 20.85 -28.31 5.89
N ALA A 71 21.52 -27.70 4.91
CA ALA A 71 20.96 -27.29 3.63
C ALA A 71 20.74 -28.46 2.64
N SER A 72 21.58 -29.52 2.64
CA SER A 72 21.48 -30.62 1.67
C SER A 72 20.61 -31.80 2.13
N VAL A 73 20.36 -31.94 3.44
CA VAL A 73 19.58 -33.06 4.01
C VAL A 73 18.07 -32.98 3.72
N ARG A 74 17.56 -31.86 3.18
CA ARG A 74 16.13 -31.75 2.83
C ARG A 74 15.69 -32.60 1.64
N ARG A 75 16.60 -33.34 0.98
CA ARG A 75 16.26 -34.19 -0.18
C ARG A 75 16.33 -35.69 0.05
N GLY A 76 16.80 -36.16 1.20
CA GLY A 76 16.92 -37.59 1.44
C GLY A 76 16.74 -37.92 2.91
N GLU A 77 15.58 -38.50 3.20
CA GLU A 77 15.40 -39.54 4.21
C GLU A 77 15.32 -39.15 5.70
N ASN A 78 14.27 -39.72 6.31
CA ASN A 78 13.84 -39.64 7.70
C ASN A 78 14.96 -39.81 8.74
N VAL A 79 15.20 -38.80 9.58
CA VAL A 79 15.66 -39.03 10.97
C VAL A 79 14.95 -38.09 11.94
N ARG A 80 14.65 -38.67 13.10
CA ARG A 80 13.72 -38.27 14.14
C ARG A 80 14.28 -37.15 15.03
N ASN A 81 13.37 -36.38 15.62
CA ASN A 81 13.50 -35.57 16.84
C ASN A 81 14.54 -34.44 16.91
N ILE A 82 14.07 -33.20 16.73
CA ILE A 82 14.56 -32.00 17.46
C ILE A 82 13.34 -31.12 17.80
N PRO A 83 13.11 -30.74 19.08
CA PRO A 83 11.96 -29.94 19.48
C PRO A 83 12.28 -28.45 19.31
N SER A 84 11.77 -27.84 18.26
CA SER A 84 11.78 -26.38 18.12
C SER A 84 10.44 -25.95 17.53
N ALA A 85 9.68 -25.22 18.35
CA ALA A 85 8.36 -24.67 18.09
C ALA A 85 8.23 -24.06 16.68
N ARG A 86 7.80 -24.86 15.72
CA ARG A 86 7.26 -24.41 14.43
C ARG A 86 5.76 -24.61 14.48
N LYS A 87 5.07 -23.58 14.96
CA LYS A 87 3.63 -23.43 14.84
C LYS A 87 3.28 -23.56 13.35
N GLY A 88 2.71 -24.71 12.96
CA GLY A 88 2.26 -24.98 11.60
C GLY A 88 3.08 -25.98 10.77
N ALA A 89 3.96 -26.79 11.37
CA ALA A 89 4.41 -28.01 10.71
C ALA A 89 3.33 -29.10 10.86
N GLU A 90 2.25 -29.00 10.08
CA GLU A 90 1.47 -30.19 9.77
C GLU A 90 2.49 -31.17 9.18
N ALA A 91 2.85 -32.19 9.97
CA ALA A 91 3.54 -33.37 9.48
C ALA A 91 2.89 -33.71 8.14
N ARG A 92 3.67 -34.03 7.10
CA ARG A 92 3.14 -34.36 5.78
C ARG A 92 2.33 -35.67 5.86
N THR A 93 1.20 -35.63 6.56
CA THR A 93 0.15 -36.60 6.50
C THR A 93 -0.22 -36.63 5.04
N VAL A 94 -0.24 -37.83 4.48
CA VAL A 94 -0.64 -38.01 3.09
C VAL A 94 -2.13 -37.73 3.06
N LEU A 95 -2.48 -36.44 2.98
CA LEU A 95 -3.87 -36.01 2.99
C LEU A 95 -4.58 -36.64 1.78
N PRO A 96 -5.84 -37.07 1.93
CA PRO A 96 -6.63 -37.57 0.82
C PRO A 96 -6.71 -36.52 -0.29
N LYS A 97 -6.81 -36.99 -1.54
CA LYS A 97 -6.82 -36.14 -2.75
C LYS A 97 -7.86 -35.03 -2.70
N LYS A 98 -9.01 -35.28 -2.06
CA LYS A 98 -10.09 -34.30 -1.84
C LYS A 98 -9.64 -33.12 -0.97
N GLU A 99 -8.97 -33.37 0.14
CA GLU A 99 -8.46 -32.33 1.05
C GLU A 99 -7.33 -31.52 0.41
N LYS A 100 -6.42 -32.19 -0.31
CA LYS A 100 -5.38 -31.49 -1.09
C LYS A 100 -5.95 -30.53 -2.13
N LEU A 101 -7.07 -30.89 -2.77
CA LEU A 101 -7.73 -30.02 -3.74
C LEU A 101 -8.42 -28.82 -3.06
N LYS A 102 -9.07 -29.04 -1.90
CA LYS A 102 -9.66 -27.96 -1.09
C LYS A 102 -8.60 -26.96 -0.64
N LEU A 103 -7.50 -27.45 -0.06
CA LEU A 103 -6.38 -26.60 0.36
C LEU A 103 -5.76 -25.83 -0.81
N ARG A 104 -5.67 -26.42 -2.00
CA ARG A 104 -5.21 -25.69 -3.20
C ARG A 104 -6.17 -24.56 -3.57
N ARG A 105 -7.48 -24.81 -3.55
CA ARG A 105 -8.50 -23.79 -3.82
C ARG A 105 -8.46 -22.68 -2.79
N GLU A 106 -8.40 -23.01 -1.51
CA GLU A 106 -8.33 -22.04 -0.41
C GLU A 106 -7.08 -21.18 -0.50
N ARG A 107 -5.90 -21.78 -0.69
CA ARG A 107 -4.65 -21.04 -0.90
C ARG A 107 -4.72 -20.14 -2.12
N TRP A 108 -5.40 -20.58 -3.18
CA TRP A 108 -5.60 -19.75 -4.36
C TRP A 108 -6.54 -18.57 -4.08
N LEU A 109 -7.66 -18.79 -3.38
CA LEU A 109 -8.58 -17.71 -2.98
C LEU A 109 -7.88 -16.70 -2.06
N GLN A 110 -7.15 -17.18 -1.05
CA GLN A 110 -6.32 -16.33 -0.18
C GLN A 110 -5.31 -15.50 -0.98
N LYS A 111 -4.67 -16.09 -1.99
CA LYS A 111 -3.75 -15.36 -2.87
C LYS A 111 -4.48 -14.28 -3.68
N ILE A 112 -5.67 -14.56 -4.20
CA ILE A 112 -6.49 -13.57 -4.92
C ILE A 112 -6.88 -12.43 -3.99
N GLU A 113 -7.35 -12.73 -2.78
CA GLU A 113 -7.74 -11.73 -1.78
C GLU A 113 -6.55 -10.87 -1.36
N ALA A 114 -5.39 -11.48 -1.10
CA ALA A 114 -4.17 -10.75 -0.79
C ALA A 114 -3.75 -9.78 -1.91
N ILE A 115 -3.84 -10.20 -3.17
CA ILE A 115 -3.56 -9.32 -4.33
C ILE A 115 -4.57 -8.17 -4.39
N LYS A 116 -5.86 -8.44 -4.24
CA LYS A 116 -6.90 -7.39 -4.25
C LYS A 116 -6.68 -6.36 -3.15
N LEU A 117 -6.36 -6.82 -1.93
CA LEU A 117 -6.07 -5.92 -0.81
C LEU A 117 -4.81 -5.08 -1.07
N ALA A 118 -3.75 -5.69 -1.61
CA ALA A 118 -2.54 -4.97 -1.98
C ALA A 118 -2.78 -3.92 -3.08
N GLU A 119 -3.58 -4.25 -4.10
CA GLU A 119 -3.95 -3.31 -5.16
C GLU A 119 -4.80 -2.15 -4.64
N GLN A 120 -5.75 -2.42 -3.74
CA GLN A 120 -6.55 -1.39 -3.09
C GLN A 120 -5.67 -0.43 -2.29
N LYS A 121 -4.74 -0.97 -1.48
CA LYS A 121 -3.76 -0.16 -0.73
C LYS A 121 -2.91 0.71 -1.65
N ARG A 122 -2.36 0.13 -2.73
CA ARG A 122 -1.57 0.86 -3.73
C ARG A 122 -2.38 1.98 -4.41
N LYS A 123 -3.64 1.74 -4.75
CA LYS A 123 -4.53 2.74 -5.36
C LYS A 123 -4.84 3.87 -4.37
N ALA A 124 -5.12 3.54 -3.11
CA ALA A 124 -5.34 4.52 -2.06
C ALA A 124 -4.08 5.38 -1.85
N GLU A 125 -2.91 4.76 -1.79
CA GLU A 125 -1.63 5.45 -1.66
C GLU A 125 -1.35 6.38 -2.85
N ARG A 126 -1.60 5.93 -4.09
CA ARG A 126 -1.49 6.81 -5.27
C ARG A 126 -2.41 8.01 -5.20
N ARG A 127 -3.65 7.83 -4.74
CA ARG A 127 -4.60 8.93 -4.55
C ARG A 127 -4.11 9.92 -3.49
N ARG A 128 -3.58 9.41 -2.37
CA ARG A 128 -2.99 10.22 -1.29
C ARG A 128 -1.79 11.01 -1.76
N ARG A 129 -0.88 10.39 -2.53
CA ARG A 129 0.28 11.06 -3.14
C ARG A 129 -0.13 12.14 -4.16
N ALA A 130 -1.28 11.98 -4.80
CA ALA A 130 -1.81 12.96 -5.74
C ALA A 130 -2.51 14.16 -5.06
N THR A 131 -2.97 14.00 -3.82
CA THR A 131 -3.52 15.11 -3.03
C THR A 131 -2.38 15.85 -2.31
N VAL A 132 -2.36 17.19 -2.40
CA VAL A 132 -1.36 18.02 -1.70
C VAL A 132 -1.44 17.76 -0.20
N VAL A 133 -0.28 17.46 0.39
CA VAL A 133 -0.04 16.71 1.64
C VAL A 133 -0.43 17.46 2.93
N VAL A 134 -1.33 18.43 2.89
CA VAL A 134 -1.81 19.11 4.11
C VAL A 134 -2.94 18.28 4.72
N GLY A 135 -2.61 17.21 5.46
CA GLY A 135 -3.55 16.56 6.38
C GLY A 135 -3.84 15.06 6.21
N ASP A 136 -3.09 14.31 5.40
CA ASP A 136 -3.21 12.85 5.40
C ASP A 136 -2.52 12.25 6.64
N LEU A 137 -3.30 11.77 7.60
CA LEU A 137 -2.81 11.14 8.83
C LEU A 137 -2.51 9.64 8.65
N GLN A 138 -2.84 9.06 7.50
CA GLN A 138 -2.66 7.62 7.31
C GLN A 138 -1.21 7.13 7.30
N PRO A 139 -0.22 7.87 6.76
CA PRO A 139 1.19 7.50 6.91
C PRO A 139 1.61 7.35 8.38
N LEU A 140 1.09 8.22 9.27
CA LEU A 140 1.37 8.13 10.71
C LEU A 140 0.71 6.89 11.35
N ARG A 141 -0.52 6.58 10.95
CA ARG A 141 -1.24 5.38 11.44
C ARG A 141 -0.58 4.08 10.97
N ASP A 142 -0.08 4.04 9.75
CA ASP A 142 0.62 2.89 9.19
C ASP A 142 2.01 2.69 9.84
N ALA A 143 2.69 3.78 10.22
CA ALA A 143 4.00 3.74 10.87
C ALA A 143 3.94 3.48 12.39
N LEU A 144 2.84 3.86 13.05
CA LEU A 144 2.67 3.77 14.50
C LEU A 144 1.34 3.06 14.83
N PRO A 145 1.31 1.71 14.88
CA PRO A 145 0.09 0.97 15.20
C PRO A 145 -0.48 1.31 16.59
N GLU A 146 0.36 1.75 17.53
CA GLU A 146 -0.05 2.22 18.87
C GLU A 146 -0.99 3.45 18.84
N LEU A 147 -0.95 4.25 17.77
CA LEU A 147 -1.88 5.39 17.61
C LEU A 147 -3.34 4.94 17.52
N LEU A 148 -3.63 3.72 17.06
CA LEU A 148 -5.01 3.20 17.01
C LEU A 148 -5.59 2.99 18.42
N GLU A 149 -4.76 2.50 19.33
CA GLU A 149 -5.15 2.25 20.72
C GLU A 149 -5.30 3.58 21.48
N LEU A 150 -4.40 4.53 21.24
CA LEU A 150 -4.45 5.86 21.82
C LEU A 150 -5.62 6.71 21.27
N GLU A 151 -5.95 6.60 19.98
CA GLU A 151 -7.15 7.25 19.40
C GLU A 151 -8.43 6.65 19.99
N ALA A 152 -8.47 5.33 20.21
CA ALA A 152 -9.62 4.69 20.85
C ALA A 152 -9.82 5.14 22.30
N ALA A 153 -8.74 5.35 23.05
CA ALA A 153 -8.77 5.86 24.42
C ALA A 153 -9.09 7.36 24.51
N GLY A 154 -8.68 8.16 23.52
CA GLY A 154 -8.82 9.63 23.51
C GLY A 154 -10.15 10.17 22.99
N ARG A 155 -11.08 9.33 22.51
CA ARG A 155 -12.42 9.75 22.07
C ARG A 155 -13.34 10.07 23.25
N GLN A 156 -13.00 11.08 24.04
CA GLN A 156 -14.02 11.81 24.79
C GLN A 156 -14.88 12.60 23.79
N PRO A 157 -16.22 12.54 23.89
CA PRO A 157 -17.09 13.32 23.02
C PRO A 157 -16.90 14.80 23.33
N ARG A 158 -15.99 15.46 22.60
CA ARG A 158 -15.98 16.92 22.55
C ARG A 158 -17.33 17.32 21.99
N THR A 159 -18.09 18.03 22.81
CA THR A 159 -19.38 18.63 22.49
C THR A 159 -19.27 19.31 21.13
N ARG A 160 -19.88 18.68 20.12
CA ARG A 160 -19.96 19.25 18.78
C ARG A 160 -20.85 20.47 18.89
N GLY A 161 -20.24 21.65 18.99
CA GLY A 161 -20.91 22.90 18.70
C GLY A 161 -21.64 22.74 17.36
N SER A 162 -22.91 23.14 17.34
CA SER A 162 -23.86 23.04 16.24
C SER A 162 -23.21 23.37 14.89
N ARG A 163 -22.72 22.33 14.19
CA ARG A 163 -22.29 22.47 12.80
C ARG A 163 -23.56 22.39 11.96
N PRO A 164 -23.81 23.35 11.05
CA PRO A 164 -25.00 23.32 10.21
C PRO A 164 -24.98 22.04 9.37
N ARG A 165 -25.98 21.18 9.58
CA ARG A 165 -26.17 19.80 9.08
C ARG A 165 -25.49 19.51 7.72
N PRO A 166 -24.22 19.10 7.67
CA PRO A 166 -23.63 18.58 6.43
C PRO A 166 -24.02 17.09 6.23
N ALA A 167 -24.56 16.47 7.28
CA ALA A 167 -24.86 15.05 7.34
C ALA A 167 -26.21 14.67 6.68
N GLU A 168 -27.11 15.62 6.44
CA GLU A 168 -28.45 15.31 5.89
C GLU A 168 -28.48 15.34 4.36
N PHE A 169 -27.80 16.30 3.72
CA PHE A 169 -27.77 16.41 2.25
C PHE A 169 -27.27 15.15 1.54
N SER A 170 -26.29 14.44 2.14
CA SER A 170 -25.76 13.18 1.58
C SER A 170 -26.76 12.02 1.64
N ARG A 171 -27.75 12.07 2.54
CA ARG A 171 -28.77 11.03 2.72
C ARG A 171 -30.05 11.32 1.93
N MET A 172 -30.25 12.58 1.54
CA MET A 172 -31.42 13.04 0.80
C MET A 172 -31.39 12.63 -0.67
N SER A 173 -32.60 12.41 -1.22
CA SER A 173 -32.80 12.22 -2.66
C SER A 173 -32.53 13.53 -3.42
N ALA A 174 -32.30 13.44 -4.73
CA ALA A 174 -32.04 14.63 -5.55
C ALA A 174 -33.21 15.63 -5.53
N ALA A 175 -34.46 15.15 -5.54
CA ALA A 175 -35.65 16.00 -5.47
C ALA A 175 -35.74 16.77 -4.14
N GLN A 176 -35.44 16.11 -3.03
CA GLN A 176 -35.40 16.76 -1.70
C GLN A 176 -34.34 17.85 -1.63
N ARG A 177 -33.19 17.65 -2.28
CA ARG A 177 -32.15 18.69 -2.36
C ARG A 177 -32.61 19.89 -3.17
N LEU A 178 -33.32 19.68 -4.28
CA LEU A 178 -33.87 20.79 -5.08
C LEU A 178 -34.90 21.59 -4.29
N GLN A 179 -35.79 20.93 -3.54
CA GLN A 179 -36.76 21.60 -2.67
C GLN A 179 -36.08 22.48 -1.61
N LEU A 180 -35.03 21.99 -0.94
CA LEU A 180 -34.27 22.80 0.01
C LEU A 180 -33.61 24.03 -0.64
N LEU A 181 -33.06 23.86 -1.84
CA LEU A 181 -32.49 24.98 -2.59
C LEU A 181 -33.55 26.01 -2.99
N GLU A 182 -34.75 25.56 -3.38
CA GLU A 182 -35.88 26.43 -3.68
C GLU A 182 -36.31 27.22 -2.44
N GLU A 183 -36.44 26.56 -1.28
CA GLU A 183 -36.74 27.20 0.00
C GLU A 183 -35.68 28.23 0.39
N GLU A 184 -34.40 27.88 0.29
CA GLU A 184 -33.28 28.80 0.58
C GLU A 184 -33.28 29.98 -0.38
N SER A 185 -33.55 29.76 -1.67
CA SER A 185 -33.65 30.82 -2.66
C SER A 185 -34.81 31.77 -2.35
N ALA A 186 -35.95 31.25 -1.88
CA ALA A 186 -37.09 32.04 -1.47
C ALA A 186 -36.76 32.88 -0.22
N ARG A 187 -36.20 32.26 0.83
CA ARG A 187 -35.74 32.96 2.05
C ARG A 187 -34.73 34.07 1.72
N PHE A 188 -33.83 33.84 0.77
CA PHE A 188 -32.84 34.83 0.36
C PHE A 188 -33.48 35.99 -0.41
N ARG A 189 -34.44 35.70 -1.30
CA ARG A 189 -35.21 36.75 -2.01
C ARG A 189 -35.99 37.63 -1.04
N GLU A 190 -36.64 37.04 -0.04
CA GLU A 190 -37.32 37.78 1.03
C GLU A 190 -36.35 38.65 1.83
N LEU A 191 -35.20 38.10 2.20
CA LEU A 191 -34.17 38.84 2.92
C LEU A 191 -33.63 40.03 2.11
N LEU A 192 -33.44 39.86 0.80
CA LEU A 192 -33.07 40.97 -0.08
C LEU A 192 -34.21 41.97 -0.30
N ALA A 193 -35.47 41.56 -0.19
CA ALA A 193 -36.61 42.47 -0.26
C ALA A 193 -36.66 43.42 0.95
N ASN A 194 -36.10 43.02 2.10
CA ASN A 194 -36.05 43.86 3.29
C ASN A 194 -35.11 45.07 3.11
N PRO A 195 -35.65 46.31 3.20
CA PRO A 195 -34.85 47.52 2.97
C PRO A 195 -33.77 47.73 4.05
N THR A 196 -34.03 47.28 5.28
CA THR A 196 -33.08 47.36 6.41
C THR A 196 -31.82 46.53 6.16
N TYR A 197 -31.97 45.34 5.57
CA TYR A 197 -30.85 44.50 5.18
C TYR A 197 -30.08 45.11 4.00
N ARG A 198 -30.78 45.69 3.01
CA ARG A 198 -30.13 46.38 1.88
C ARG A 198 -29.33 47.61 2.31
N ALA A 199 -29.85 48.40 3.26
CA ALA A 199 -29.19 49.60 3.74
C ALA A 199 -27.93 49.27 4.59
N SER A 200 -28.01 48.26 5.46
CA SER A 200 -26.92 47.90 6.37
C SER A 200 -26.88 46.39 6.67
N PRO A 201 -26.28 45.56 5.79
CA PRO A 201 -26.37 44.11 5.91
C PRO A 201 -25.63 43.57 7.14
N LEU A 202 -24.45 44.11 7.46
CA LEU A 202 -23.64 43.66 8.58
C LEU A 202 -24.34 43.88 9.93
N LEU A 203 -25.03 45.01 10.08
CA LEU A 203 -25.77 45.35 11.30
C LEU A 203 -26.98 44.43 11.49
N ALA A 204 -27.74 44.19 10.42
CA ALA A 204 -28.87 43.27 10.43
C ALA A 204 -28.45 41.82 10.80
N ILE A 205 -27.31 41.36 10.27
CA ILE A 205 -26.74 40.05 10.63
C ILE A 205 -26.34 40.04 12.12
N GLY A 206 -25.65 41.08 12.59
CA GLY A 206 -25.23 41.19 13.99
C GLY A 206 -26.41 41.15 14.97
N GLN A 207 -27.50 41.86 14.67
CA GLN A 207 -28.72 41.84 15.48
C GLN A 207 -29.35 40.45 15.52
N ARG A 208 -29.45 39.77 14.38
CA ARG A 208 -30.00 38.41 14.30
C ARG A 208 -29.18 37.41 15.11
N LEU A 209 -27.86 37.49 15.02
CA LEU A 209 -26.96 36.63 15.79
C LEU A 209 -27.09 36.90 17.30
N ALA A 210 -27.18 38.17 17.71
CA ALA A 210 -27.38 38.53 19.11
C ALA A 210 -28.70 37.96 19.66
N GLN A 211 -29.79 38.07 18.90
CA GLN A 211 -31.08 37.46 19.25
C GLN A 211 -30.98 35.93 19.38
N GLN A 212 -30.29 35.28 18.44
CA GLN A 212 -30.12 33.83 18.48
C GLN A 212 -29.31 33.36 19.69
N ILE A 213 -28.22 34.06 20.03
CA ILE A 213 -27.43 33.78 21.23
C ILE A 213 -28.27 33.92 22.50
N GLN A 214 -29.11 34.96 22.58
CA GLN A 214 -30.01 35.15 23.71
C GLN A 214 -31.02 33.99 23.84
N LEU A 215 -31.64 33.57 22.73
CA LEU A 215 -32.57 32.43 22.72
C LEU A 215 -31.89 31.11 23.10
N ASP A 216 -30.71 30.83 22.55
CA ASP A 216 -29.94 29.62 22.83
C ASP A 216 -29.44 29.58 24.28
N SER A 217 -29.15 30.76 24.88
CA SER A 217 -28.76 30.89 26.28
C SER A 217 -29.93 30.77 27.27
N GLY A 218 -31.12 31.27 26.90
CA GLY A 218 -32.33 31.14 27.72
C GLY A 218 -32.96 29.75 27.69
N SER A 219 -32.63 28.93 26.68
CA SER A 219 -33.03 27.53 26.56
C SER A 219 -32.25 26.57 27.47
N GLN A 220 -31.15 27.02 28.09
CA GLN A 220 -30.23 26.18 28.88
C GLN A 220 -30.40 26.36 30.40
N LEU A 221 -31.39 27.13 30.84
CA LEU A 221 -31.82 27.29 32.23
C LEU A 221 -33.13 26.54 32.47
#